data_AF-A0A522C9W9-F1
#
_entry.id   AF-A0A522C9W9-F1
#
_cell.length_a   1.000
_cell.length_b   1.000
_cell.length_c   1.000
_cell.angle_alpha   90.00
_cell.angle_beta   90.00
_cell.angle_gamma   90.00
#
_symmetry.space_group_name_H-M   'P 1'
#
loop_
_entity.id
_entity.type
_entity.pdbx_description
1 polymer ?
#
loop_
_entity_poly.entity_id
_entity_poly.type
_entity_poly.pdbx_seq_one_letter_code
_entity_poly.pdbx_strand_id
1 'polypeptide(L)'
;MQFVDYTKIYVKAGDGGRGCVAFRREKYVPRGGPSGGDGGRGAHVIFRATKELNTLLDLRYQREYKAQRGQHGMGKKMHGKNGEDRIIPVPIGTVIKNADTEEILADLDREDAEIIIAKGGRGGLGNSHFATAVKQAPRHAQPGEEGEEKNLIIELKLLADVGLIGLPNAGKSTLISVISSARPKIADYPFTTLVPNLGVVKLEDYRSFVVADIPGLIEGAHKGAGLGFQFLRHVERTSMLLHLVDVSEMLESDPVEDFRKINRELELYSPELMKKPQAVVGTKIDIAGDEKRLNKL
;
A
#
# COMPACT_ATOMS: atom_id res chain seq x y z
N MET A 1 1.44 -19.38 3.59
CA MET A 1 1.68 -17.93 3.46
C MET A 1 0.45 -17.20 3.95
N GLN A 2 0.61 -16.37 4.98
CA GLN A 2 -0.45 -15.65 5.67
C GLN A 2 -0.63 -14.30 4.98
N PHE A 3 -1.82 -14.01 4.44
CA PHE A 3 -2.14 -12.68 3.92
C PHE A 3 -2.17 -11.69 5.10
N VAL A 4 -1.40 -10.61 4.96
CA VAL A 4 -1.25 -9.54 5.95
C VAL A 4 -1.60 -8.25 5.24
N ASP A 5 -2.72 -7.70 5.63
CA ASP A 5 -3.31 -6.43 5.19
C ASP A 5 -3.08 -5.30 6.19
N TYR A 6 -2.59 -5.64 7.38
CA TYR A 6 -2.31 -4.71 8.47
C TYR A 6 -0.96 -5.01 9.11
N THR A 7 -0.11 -4.01 9.27
CA THR A 7 1.13 -4.14 10.04
C THR A 7 1.52 -2.84 10.72
N LYS A 8 2.22 -2.96 11.85
CA LYS A 8 2.85 -1.84 12.55
C LYS A 8 4.35 -1.92 12.36
N ILE A 9 4.96 -0.82 11.93
CA ILE A 9 6.40 -0.73 11.74
C ILE A 9 6.93 0.55 12.38
N TYR A 10 8.22 0.55 12.67
CA TYR A 10 8.97 1.72 13.09
C TYR A 10 9.90 2.14 11.96
N VAL A 11 9.88 3.43 11.63
CA VAL A 11 10.79 4.03 10.66
C VAL A 11 11.61 5.13 11.31
N LYS A 12 12.90 5.19 10.97
CA LYS A 12 13.81 6.26 11.36
C LYS A 12 14.62 6.73 10.17
N ALA A 13 14.54 8.02 9.87
CA ALA A 13 15.39 8.64 8.87
C ALA A 13 16.84 8.75 9.36
N GLY A 14 17.76 9.00 8.44
CA GLY A 14 19.18 9.15 8.79
C GLY A 14 19.41 10.43 9.57
N ASP A 15 20.28 10.38 10.56
CA ASP A 15 20.76 11.58 11.25
C ASP A 15 21.72 12.37 10.34
N GLY A 16 21.76 13.69 10.51
CA GLY A 16 22.71 14.55 9.84
C GLY A 16 24.15 14.30 10.31
N GLY A 17 25.10 14.43 9.40
CA GLY A 17 26.50 14.43 9.74
C GLY A 17 26.89 15.66 10.57
N ARG A 18 27.80 15.53 11.53
CA ARG A 18 28.36 16.66 12.27
C ARG A 18 29.28 17.52 11.39
N GLY A 19 29.27 18.82 11.61
CA GLY A 19 30.27 19.73 11.05
C GLY A 19 31.64 19.52 11.70
N CYS A 20 32.71 19.82 10.96
CA CYS A 20 34.07 19.65 11.43
C CYS A 20 34.64 20.95 12.02
N VAL A 21 35.45 20.83 13.07
CA VAL A 21 36.36 21.91 13.49
C VAL A 21 37.75 21.58 12.98
N ALA A 22 38.21 22.30 11.97
CA ALA A 22 39.57 22.13 11.45
C ALA A 22 40.20 23.47 11.07
N PHE A 23 41.52 23.49 10.99
CA PHE A 23 42.33 24.66 10.61
C PHE A 23 43.38 24.25 9.59
N ARG A 24 43.70 25.15 8.65
CA ARG A 24 44.78 24.90 7.70
C ARG A 24 46.11 24.80 8.44
N ARG A 25 46.91 23.79 8.09
CA ARG A 25 48.26 23.58 8.62
C ARG A 25 49.22 23.49 7.45
N GLU A 26 50.07 24.49 7.31
CA GLU A 26 51.06 24.61 6.23
C GLU A 26 52.41 25.00 6.83
N LYS A 27 53.50 24.47 6.27
CA LYS A 27 54.86 24.58 6.84
C LYS A 27 55.32 26.02 7.13
N TYR A 28 54.83 26.99 6.35
CA TYR A 28 55.22 28.40 6.46
C TYR A 28 54.07 29.33 6.92
N VAL A 29 52.95 28.76 7.39
CA VAL A 29 51.80 29.54 7.86
C VAL A 29 51.52 29.16 9.33
N PRO A 30 51.99 29.97 10.30
CA PRO A 30 51.87 29.64 11.72
C PRO A 30 50.42 29.48 12.22
N ARG A 31 49.47 30.22 11.63
CA ARG A 31 48.05 30.21 11.99
C ARG A 31 47.18 30.23 10.73
N GLY A 32 46.93 29.06 10.16
CA GLY A 32 46.01 28.92 9.04
C GLY A 32 44.56 29.16 9.45
N GLY A 33 43.77 29.72 8.52
CA GLY A 33 42.35 29.95 8.71
C GLY A 33 41.53 28.66 8.91
N PRO A 34 40.26 28.79 9.30
CA PRO A 34 39.36 27.65 9.48
C PRO A 34 39.17 26.88 8.17
N SER A 35 39.05 25.56 8.29
CA SER A 35 38.96 24.62 7.18
C SER A 35 38.08 23.42 7.46
N GLY A 36 37.23 23.46 8.48
CA GLY A 36 36.24 22.42 8.70
C GLY A 36 35.12 22.54 7.66
N GLY A 37 34.82 21.43 6.98
CA GLY A 37 33.64 21.29 6.14
C GLY A 37 32.39 20.92 6.95
N ASP A 38 31.25 20.99 6.29
CA ASP A 38 29.94 20.67 6.87
C ASP A 38 29.66 19.17 6.80
N GLY A 39 28.76 18.68 7.65
CA GLY A 39 28.24 17.33 7.52
C GLY A 39 27.22 17.23 6.38
N GLY A 40 27.06 16.00 5.85
CA GLY A 40 26.03 15.69 4.88
C GLY A 40 24.66 15.52 5.54
N ARG A 41 23.59 15.65 4.74
CA ARG A 41 22.22 15.35 5.16
C ARG A 41 22.06 13.86 5.42
N GLY A 42 21.25 13.50 6.42
CA GLY A 42 20.76 12.15 6.55
C GLY A 42 19.83 11.74 5.42
N ALA A 43 19.71 10.44 5.20
CA ALA A 43 18.82 9.85 4.22
C ALA A 43 17.34 9.97 4.65
N HIS A 44 16.46 10.15 3.67
CA HIS A 44 15.02 10.06 3.85
C HIS A 44 14.54 8.61 3.92
N VAL A 45 13.40 8.38 4.55
CA VAL A 45 12.61 7.15 4.36
C VAL A 45 11.46 7.47 3.41
N ILE A 46 11.37 6.72 2.34
CA ILE A 46 10.42 6.94 1.25
C ILE A 46 9.60 5.67 1.06
N PHE A 47 8.28 5.79 1.00
CA PHE A 47 7.41 4.70 0.56
C PHE A 47 7.13 4.86 -0.92
N ARG A 48 7.17 3.75 -1.68
CA ARG A 48 6.85 3.71 -3.12
C ARG A 48 5.84 2.61 -3.41
N ALA A 49 4.73 2.94 -4.06
CA ALA A 49 3.77 1.94 -4.52
C ALA A 49 4.26 1.20 -5.78
N THR A 50 4.12 -0.13 -5.78
CA THR A 50 4.50 -1.01 -6.90
C THR A 50 3.42 -2.06 -7.17
N LYS A 51 3.28 -2.48 -8.43
CA LYS A 51 2.43 -3.60 -8.85
C LYS A 51 3.03 -4.97 -8.56
N GLU A 52 4.33 -5.03 -8.25
CA GLU A 52 5.04 -6.29 -8.00
C GLU A 52 4.65 -6.90 -6.64
N LEU A 53 4.08 -6.10 -5.73
CA LEU A 53 3.70 -6.51 -4.39
C LEU A 53 2.18 -6.51 -4.24
N ASN A 54 1.64 -7.61 -3.74
CA ASN A 54 0.20 -7.78 -3.48
C ASN A 54 -0.15 -7.87 -1.98
N THR A 55 0.85 -7.95 -1.08
CA THR A 55 0.63 -8.12 0.37
C THR A 55 1.65 -7.32 1.18
N LEU A 56 1.35 -7.05 2.46
CA LEU A 56 2.29 -6.40 3.39
C LEU A 56 3.14 -7.42 4.19
N LEU A 57 3.29 -8.64 3.69
CA LEU A 57 3.94 -9.73 4.44
C LEU A 57 5.41 -9.41 4.79
N ASP A 58 6.15 -8.79 3.86
CA ASP A 58 7.57 -8.45 4.06
C ASP A 58 7.76 -7.44 5.20
N LEU A 59 6.85 -6.45 5.28
CA LEU A 59 6.81 -5.44 6.34
C LEU A 59 6.46 -6.03 7.71
N ARG A 60 5.89 -7.23 7.77
CA ARG A 60 5.59 -7.90 9.04
C ARG A 60 6.82 -8.58 9.64
N TYR A 61 7.68 -9.14 8.78
CA TYR A 61 8.92 -9.80 9.19
C TYR A 61 10.00 -8.78 9.56
N GLN A 62 10.13 -7.72 8.77
CA GLN A 62 11.00 -6.60 9.08
C GLN A 62 10.18 -5.43 9.64
N ARG A 63 10.21 -5.25 10.96
CA ARG A 63 9.46 -4.19 11.66
C ARG A 63 10.19 -2.87 11.82
N GLU A 64 11.51 -2.84 11.63
CA GLU A 64 12.33 -1.63 11.76
C GLU A 64 13.02 -1.29 10.43
N TYR A 65 12.86 -0.04 10.01
CA TYR A 65 13.54 0.52 8.84
C TYR A 65 14.31 1.77 9.25
N LYS A 66 15.64 1.72 9.11
CA LYS A 66 16.54 2.83 9.44
C LYS A 66 17.27 3.26 8.17
N ALA A 67 17.21 4.55 7.84
CA ALA A 67 17.91 5.12 6.70
C ALA A 67 19.35 5.51 7.05
N GLN A 68 20.19 5.67 6.03
CA GLN A 68 21.61 5.94 6.22
C GLN A 68 21.88 7.34 6.80
N ARG A 69 22.74 7.44 7.82
CA ARG A 69 23.18 8.74 8.34
C ARG A 69 24.07 9.50 7.34
N GLY A 70 24.06 10.83 7.42
CA GLY A 70 24.99 11.69 6.70
C GLY A 70 26.42 11.56 7.21
N GLN A 71 27.40 11.70 6.32
CA GLN A 71 28.81 11.67 6.71
C GLN A 71 29.22 12.97 7.41
N HIS A 72 30.18 12.89 8.32
CA HIS A 72 30.72 14.07 8.98
C HIS A 72 31.54 14.92 8.01
N GLY A 73 31.56 16.22 8.26
CA GLY A 73 32.50 17.11 7.61
C GLY A 73 33.94 16.73 7.97
N MET A 74 34.87 17.12 7.12
CA MET A 74 36.30 16.85 7.29
C MET A 74 37.11 18.15 7.18
N GLY A 75 38.40 18.07 7.49
CA GLY A 75 39.32 19.18 7.26
C GLY A 75 39.46 19.53 5.77
N LYS A 76 40.22 20.58 5.47
CA LYS A 76 40.43 21.06 4.08
C LYS A 76 39.13 21.46 3.36
N LYS A 77 38.12 21.92 4.11
CA LYS A 77 36.78 22.30 3.62
C LYS A 77 36.06 21.17 2.90
N MET A 78 36.36 19.92 3.24
CA MET A 78 35.69 18.76 2.66
C MET A 78 34.36 18.52 3.37
N HIS A 79 33.26 18.68 2.65
CA HIS A 79 31.92 18.41 3.15
C HIS A 79 31.63 16.90 3.16
N GLY A 80 30.83 16.46 4.13
CA GLY A 80 30.36 15.08 4.22
C GLY A 80 29.34 14.76 3.13
N LYS A 81 29.37 13.53 2.62
CA LYS A 81 28.34 13.02 1.70
C LYS A 81 26.99 12.87 2.39
N ASN A 82 25.92 13.10 1.64
CA ASN A 82 24.56 12.79 2.07
C ASN A 82 24.38 11.27 2.20
N GLY A 83 23.49 10.86 3.11
CA GLY A 83 23.03 9.47 3.17
C GLY A 83 22.16 9.11 1.96
N GLU A 84 22.20 7.85 1.56
CA GLU A 84 21.36 7.27 0.51
C GLU A 84 19.95 6.98 1.05
N ASP A 85 18.95 7.54 0.38
CA ASP A 85 17.54 7.43 0.77
C ASP A 85 17.07 5.96 0.78
N ARG A 86 16.28 5.61 1.79
CA ARG A 86 15.74 4.25 1.95
C ARG A 86 14.34 4.21 1.35
N ILE A 87 14.22 3.51 0.22
CA ILE A 87 12.93 3.26 -0.43
C ILE A 87 12.34 1.96 0.12
N ILE A 88 11.08 2.01 0.54
CA ILE A 88 10.29 0.88 1.04
C ILE A 88 9.16 0.64 0.01
N PRO A 89 9.24 -0.43 -0.79
CA PRO A 89 8.19 -0.75 -1.73
C PRO A 89 6.95 -1.27 -1.00
N VAL A 90 5.76 -0.86 -1.45
CA VAL A 90 4.47 -1.31 -0.92
C VAL A 90 3.48 -1.58 -2.05
N PRO A 91 2.46 -2.44 -1.84
CA PRO A 91 1.39 -2.63 -2.80
C PRO A 91 0.62 -1.33 -3.10
N ILE A 92 0.07 -1.22 -4.30
CA ILE A 92 -0.89 -0.17 -4.65
C ILE A 92 -2.14 -0.29 -3.76
N GLY A 93 -2.67 0.86 -3.30
CA GLY A 93 -3.76 0.94 -2.33
C GLY A 93 -3.26 0.96 -0.89
N THR A 94 -1.96 1.11 -0.64
CA THR A 94 -1.43 1.19 0.72
C THR A 94 -1.72 2.56 1.35
N VAL A 95 -2.32 2.53 2.54
CA VAL A 95 -2.53 3.68 3.41
C VAL A 95 -1.56 3.63 4.57
N ILE A 96 -0.93 4.76 4.82
CA ILE A 96 0.07 4.94 5.86
C ILE A 96 -0.52 5.89 6.89
N LYS A 97 -0.63 5.44 8.14
CA LYS A 97 -1.10 6.25 9.26
C LYS A 97 -0.01 6.39 10.31
N ASN A 98 -0.07 7.49 11.06
CA ASN A 98 0.70 7.61 12.30
C ASN A 98 0.10 6.65 13.35
N ALA A 99 0.94 5.82 13.98
CA ALA A 99 0.45 4.85 14.96
C ALA A 99 -0.03 5.47 16.27
N ASP A 100 0.45 6.68 16.60
CA ASP A 100 0.13 7.38 17.85
C ASP A 100 -1.11 8.27 17.72
N THR A 101 -1.32 8.90 16.55
CA THR A 101 -2.44 9.83 16.32
C THR A 101 -3.54 9.27 15.42
N GLU A 102 -3.33 8.12 14.78
CA GLU A 102 -4.18 7.53 13.74
C GLU A 102 -4.41 8.42 12.49
N GLU A 103 -3.72 9.57 12.41
CA GLU A 103 -3.78 10.47 11.28
C GLU A 103 -3.25 9.79 10.01
N ILE A 104 -3.99 9.93 8.91
CA ILE A 104 -3.57 9.44 7.60
C ILE A 104 -2.47 10.35 7.06
N LEU A 105 -1.26 9.80 6.94
CA LEU A 105 -0.10 10.50 6.41
C LEU A 105 -0.05 10.41 4.87
N ALA A 106 -0.48 9.28 4.31
CA ALA A 106 -0.49 9.06 2.86
C ALA A 106 -1.48 7.97 2.44
N ASP A 107 -1.96 8.09 1.20
CA ASP A 107 -2.71 7.08 0.46
C ASP A 107 -2.01 6.88 -0.89
N LEU A 108 -1.46 5.70 -1.13
CA LEU A 108 -0.66 5.39 -2.32
C LEU A 108 -1.49 4.55 -3.29
N ASP A 109 -2.29 5.22 -4.12
CA ASP A 109 -3.35 4.62 -4.94
C ASP A 109 -2.97 4.34 -6.41
N ARG A 110 -1.76 4.73 -6.82
CA ARG A 110 -1.25 4.53 -8.19
C ARG A 110 0.18 3.97 -8.16
N GLU A 111 0.56 3.35 -9.27
CA GLU A 111 1.93 2.88 -9.50
C GLU A 111 2.93 4.04 -9.41
N ASP A 112 4.10 3.78 -8.84
CA ASP A 112 5.19 4.73 -8.61
C ASP A 112 4.80 5.96 -7.76
N ALA A 113 3.66 5.93 -7.07
CA ALA A 113 3.34 6.94 -6.06
C ALA A 113 4.39 6.89 -4.94
N GLU A 114 5.02 8.02 -4.67
CA GLU A 114 6.04 8.16 -3.65
C GLU A 114 5.65 9.17 -2.57
N ILE A 115 6.06 8.87 -1.33
CA ILE A 115 5.96 9.82 -0.23
C ILE A 115 7.16 9.72 0.69
N ILE A 116 7.75 10.87 1.02
CA ILE A 116 8.76 10.97 2.09
C ILE A 116 8.02 10.92 3.42
N ILE A 117 8.14 9.79 4.13
CA ILE A 117 7.42 9.59 5.39
C ILE A 117 8.19 10.13 6.60
N ALA A 118 9.53 10.09 6.52
CA ALA A 118 10.42 10.59 7.55
C ALA A 118 11.59 11.33 6.90
N LYS A 119 11.79 12.59 7.28
CA LYS A 119 12.86 13.43 6.75
C LYS A 119 14.20 13.17 7.44
N GLY A 120 15.26 13.03 6.65
CA GLY A 120 16.62 12.93 7.16
C GLY A 120 17.08 14.23 7.80
N GLY A 121 17.83 14.11 8.89
CA GLY A 121 18.34 15.24 9.65
C GLY A 121 19.31 16.09 8.82
N ARG A 122 19.31 17.40 9.05
CA ARG A 122 20.22 18.32 8.37
C ARG A 122 21.66 18.12 8.84
N GLY A 123 22.60 18.23 7.91
CA GLY A 123 24.02 18.24 8.23
C GLY A 123 24.42 19.49 9.03
N GLY A 124 25.31 19.30 10.00
CA GLY A 124 25.83 20.37 10.83
C GLY A 124 26.90 21.19 10.12
N LEU A 125 26.88 22.50 10.34
CA LEU A 125 27.87 23.43 9.77
C LEU A 125 29.25 23.30 10.43
N GLY A 126 30.31 23.27 9.62
CA GLY A 126 31.70 23.28 10.05
C GLY A 126 32.15 24.65 10.56
N ASN A 127 33.34 24.70 11.19
CA ASN A 127 33.84 25.95 11.75
C ASN A 127 34.14 27.05 10.72
N SER A 128 34.31 26.68 9.44
CA SER A 128 34.49 27.63 8.35
C SER A 128 33.27 28.53 8.12
N HIS A 129 32.05 28.03 8.40
CA HIS A 129 30.81 28.79 8.25
C HIS A 129 30.65 29.92 9.28
N PHE A 130 31.29 29.79 10.44
CA PHE A 130 31.18 30.78 11.53
C PHE A 130 32.27 31.85 11.48
N ALA A 131 33.13 31.83 10.45
CA ALA A 131 34.21 32.78 10.30
C ALA A 131 33.65 34.13 9.87
N THR A 132 33.93 35.18 10.63
CA THR A 132 33.53 36.56 10.32
C THR A 132 34.74 37.48 10.38
N ALA A 133 34.59 38.72 9.88
CA ALA A 133 35.64 39.75 9.93
C ALA A 133 36.23 39.92 11.35
N VAL A 134 35.38 39.78 12.38
CA VAL A 134 35.75 39.93 13.78
C VAL A 134 36.15 38.58 14.41
N LYS A 135 35.55 37.46 13.99
CA LYS A 135 35.79 36.11 14.52
C LYS A 135 36.48 35.23 13.48
N GLN A 136 37.78 35.43 13.30
CA GLN A 136 38.57 34.80 12.24
C GLN A 136 38.90 33.31 12.48
N ALA A 137 38.89 32.84 13.73
CA ALA A 137 39.24 31.45 14.08
C ALA A 137 38.18 30.78 14.98
N PRO A 138 36.95 30.52 14.49
CA PRO A 138 35.94 29.81 15.26
C PRO A 138 36.41 28.39 15.62
N ARG A 139 36.26 28.03 16.91
CA ARG A 139 36.62 26.70 17.45
C ARG A 139 35.40 25.82 17.76
N HIS A 140 34.29 26.08 17.08
CA HIS A 140 33.05 25.33 17.25
C HIS A 140 32.48 24.98 15.86
N ALA A 141 31.72 23.90 15.82
CA ALA A 141 30.94 23.45 14.68
C ALA A 141 29.57 23.02 15.21
N GLN A 142 28.56 23.00 14.34
CA GLN A 142 27.25 22.50 14.67
C GLN A 142 27.21 20.96 14.58
N PRO A 143 26.52 20.29 15.51
CA PRO A 143 26.16 18.89 15.32
C PRO A 143 25.20 18.76 14.13
N GLY A 144 25.07 17.54 13.58
CA GLY A 144 23.96 17.25 12.68
C GLY A 144 22.67 17.13 13.48
N GLU A 145 21.55 17.45 12.84
CA GLU A 145 20.22 17.26 13.41
C GLU A 145 19.83 15.78 13.36
N GLU A 146 18.97 15.35 14.28
CA GLU A 146 18.44 13.99 14.28
C GLU A 146 17.44 13.81 13.14
N GLY A 147 17.42 12.60 12.55
CA GLY A 147 16.40 12.23 11.57
C GLY A 147 15.04 12.04 12.22
N GLU A 148 13.97 12.33 11.49
CA GLU A 148 12.61 12.06 11.97
C GLU A 148 12.42 10.56 12.20
N GLU A 149 11.68 10.23 13.25
CA GLU A 149 11.25 8.86 13.57
C GLU A 149 9.75 8.82 13.79
N LYS A 150 9.11 7.74 13.32
CA LYS A 150 7.66 7.55 13.41
C LYS A 150 7.35 6.07 13.61
N ASN A 151 6.39 5.80 14.48
CA ASN A 151 5.66 4.54 14.47
C ASN A 151 4.53 4.67 13.44
N LEU A 152 4.42 3.71 12.54
CA LEU A 152 3.46 3.73 11.45
C LEU A 152 2.55 2.52 11.51
N ILE A 153 1.28 2.74 11.20
CA ILE A 153 0.32 1.71 10.84
C ILE A 153 0.24 1.70 9.32
N ILE A 154 0.51 0.55 8.72
CA ILE A 154 0.39 0.34 7.28
C ILE A 154 -0.81 -0.58 7.05
N GLU A 155 -1.77 -0.06 6.29
CA GLU A 155 -3.01 -0.75 5.93
C GLU A 155 -3.09 -0.84 4.41
N LEU A 156 -3.37 -2.02 3.89
CA LEU A 156 -3.63 -2.19 2.48
C LEU A 156 -5.14 -2.02 2.23
N LYS A 157 -5.56 -0.92 1.60
CA LYS A 157 -6.92 -0.76 1.06
C LYS A 157 -7.06 -1.63 -0.19
N LEU A 158 -7.13 -2.95 -0.03
CA LEU A 158 -7.65 -3.85 -1.05
C LEU A 158 -8.79 -4.67 -0.45
N LEU A 159 -9.92 -4.77 -1.16
CA LEU A 159 -10.94 -5.78 -0.85
C LEU A 159 -10.77 -7.03 -1.74
N ALA A 160 -10.55 -6.90 -3.04
CA ALA A 160 -10.28 -8.03 -3.94
C ALA A 160 -9.81 -7.62 -5.34
N ASP A 161 -9.06 -8.50 -6.00
CA ASP A 161 -8.71 -8.41 -7.41
C ASP A 161 -9.89 -8.86 -8.31
N VAL A 162 -10.67 -9.85 -7.85
CA VAL A 162 -11.84 -10.39 -8.55
C VAL A 162 -13.07 -10.28 -7.66
N GLY A 163 -14.12 -9.65 -8.18
CA GLY A 163 -15.43 -9.60 -7.51
C GLY A 163 -16.38 -10.67 -8.03
N LEU A 164 -16.93 -11.51 -7.16
CA LEU A 164 -17.98 -12.46 -7.53
C LEU A 164 -19.36 -11.80 -7.47
N ILE A 165 -20.11 -11.89 -8.56
CA ILE A 165 -21.50 -11.42 -8.68
C ILE A 165 -22.39 -12.57 -9.13
N GLY A 166 -23.68 -12.49 -8.80
CA GLY A 166 -24.66 -13.52 -9.10
C GLY A 166 -25.76 -13.57 -8.05
N LEU A 167 -26.84 -14.29 -8.37
CA LEU A 167 -27.99 -14.48 -7.49
C LEU A 167 -27.62 -15.19 -6.17
N PRO A 168 -28.49 -15.15 -5.13
CA PRO A 168 -28.28 -16.00 -3.96
C PRO A 168 -28.21 -17.45 -4.42
N ASN A 169 -27.38 -18.26 -3.76
CA ASN A 169 -27.20 -19.69 -4.08
C ASN A 169 -26.63 -20.01 -5.47
N ALA A 170 -26.11 -19.02 -6.22
CA ALA A 170 -25.36 -19.24 -7.47
C ALA A 170 -24.01 -19.98 -7.25
N GLY A 171 -23.62 -20.23 -6.00
CA GLY A 171 -22.39 -20.96 -5.65
C GLY A 171 -21.20 -20.08 -5.31
N LYS A 172 -21.37 -18.76 -5.11
CA LYS A 172 -20.29 -17.81 -4.81
C LYS A 172 -19.42 -18.22 -3.61
N SER A 173 -20.02 -18.42 -2.44
CA SER A 173 -19.29 -18.81 -1.22
C SER A 173 -18.63 -20.18 -1.35
N THR A 174 -19.28 -21.12 -2.05
CA THR A 174 -18.72 -22.45 -2.34
C THR A 174 -17.51 -22.35 -3.25
N LEU A 175 -17.56 -21.53 -4.30
CA LEU A 175 -16.43 -21.31 -5.18
C LEU A 175 -15.25 -20.75 -4.38
N ILE A 176 -15.46 -19.69 -3.59
CA ILE A 176 -14.42 -19.07 -2.74
C ILE A 176 -13.79 -20.10 -1.80
N SER A 177 -14.59 -20.96 -1.14
CA SER A 177 -14.06 -21.94 -0.20
C SER A 177 -13.18 -23.00 -0.86
N VAL A 178 -13.47 -23.35 -2.12
CA VAL A 178 -12.72 -24.36 -2.88
C VAL A 178 -11.45 -23.77 -3.51
N ILE A 179 -11.52 -22.58 -4.10
CA ILE A 179 -10.37 -21.97 -4.80
C ILE A 179 -9.37 -21.31 -3.84
N SER A 180 -9.79 -21.02 -2.61
CA SER A 180 -8.94 -20.32 -1.65
C SER A 180 -7.90 -21.27 -1.04
N SER A 181 -6.62 -20.90 -1.19
CA SER A 181 -5.47 -21.60 -0.60
C SER A 181 -5.32 -21.38 0.92
N ALA A 182 -6.21 -20.58 1.51
CA ALA A 182 -6.37 -20.39 2.94
C ALA A 182 -7.85 -20.51 3.28
N ARG A 183 -8.22 -20.87 4.53
CA ARG A 183 -9.63 -20.80 4.92
C ARG A 183 -10.17 -19.39 4.64
N PRO A 184 -11.33 -19.26 3.97
CA PRO A 184 -11.94 -17.97 3.73
C PRO A 184 -11.98 -17.18 5.02
N LYS A 185 -11.39 -15.98 5.01
CA LYS A 185 -11.43 -15.11 6.19
C LYS A 185 -12.70 -14.28 6.08
N ILE A 186 -13.55 -14.44 7.09
CA ILE A 186 -14.63 -13.51 7.41
C ILE A 186 -13.93 -12.23 7.88
N ALA A 187 -14.05 -11.15 7.12
CA ALA A 187 -13.29 -9.92 7.36
C ALA A 187 -14.20 -8.78 7.83
N ASP A 188 -14.19 -8.53 9.14
CA ASP A 188 -14.98 -7.49 9.80
C ASP A 188 -14.35 -6.11 9.57
N TYR A 189 -14.49 -5.57 8.35
CA TYR A 189 -13.97 -4.24 8.04
C TYR A 189 -14.81 -3.15 8.71
N PRO A 190 -14.21 -2.05 9.20
CA PRO A 190 -14.93 -0.97 9.91
C PRO A 190 -16.03 -0.29 9.09
N PHE A 191 -16.03 -0.49 7.77
CA PHE A 191 -16.95 0.10 6.80
C PHE A 191 -17.94 -0.90 6.20
N THR A 192 -17.94 -2.15 6.64
CA THR A 192 -18.88 -3.18 6.15
C THR A 192 -20.00 -3.42 7.16
N THR A 193 -21.26 -3.28 6.74
CA THR A 193 -22.42 -3.73 7.52
C THR A 193 -22.67 -5.24 7.36
N LEU A 194 -22.19 -5.83 6.26
CA LEU A 194 -22.21 -7.26 5.98
C LEU A 194 -20.79 -7.71 5.73
N VAL A 195 -20.35 -8.72 6.47
CA VAL A 195 -18.99 -9.24 6.38
C VAL A 195 -18.80 -9.97 5.05
N PRO A 196 -17.93 -9.50 4.14
CA PRO A 196 -17.72 -10.17 2.86
C PRO A 196 -16.90 -11.45 3.06
N ASN A 197 -17.20 -12.46 2.24
CA ASN A 197 -16.37 -13.66 2.15
C ASN A 197 -15.16 -13.37 1.26
N LEU A 198 -13.95 -13.47 1.81
CA LEU A 198 -12.70 -13.31 1.09
C LEU A 198 -11.96 -14.64 0.93
N GLY A 199 -11.44 -14.88 -0.27
CA GLY A 199 -10.56 -16.00 -0.59
C GLY A 199 -9.24 -15.52 -1.18
N VAL A 200 -8.15 -16.21 -0.85
CA VAL A 200 -6.83 -15.96 -1.46
C VAL A 200 -6.52 -17.12 -2.39
N VAL A 201 -6.49 -16.84 -3.69
CA VAL A 201 -6.17 -17.83 -4.73
C VAL A 201 -4.68 -17.74 -5.03
N LYS A 202 -3.99 -18.88 -5.03
CA LYS A 202 -2.58 -18.98 -5.44
C LYS A 202 -2.48 -19.61 -6.82
N LEU A 203 -1.58 -19.08 -7.62
CA LEU A 203 -1.19 -19.61 -8.92
C LEU A 203 0.13 -20.40 -8.79
N GLU A 204 0.45 -21.21 -9.80
CA GLU A 204 1.62 -22.09 -9.80
C GLU A 204 2.96 -21.33 -9.76
N ASP A 205 2.98 -20.07 -10.18
CA ASP A 205 4.16 -19.22 -10.28
C ASP A 205 4.32 -18.26 -9.09
N TYR A 206 3.87 -18.68 -7.90
CA TYR A 206 3.91 -17.91 -6.65
C TYR A 206 3.08 -16.61 -6.65
N ARG A 207 2.39 -16.28 -7.74
CA ARG A 207 1.42 -15.18 -7.76
C ARG A 207 0.19 -15.56 -6.94
N SER A 208 -0.44 -14.55 -6.36
CA SER A 208 -1.71 -14.70 -5.68
C SER A 208 -2.62 -13.51 -5.95
N PHE A 209 -3.92 -13.77 -5.96
CA PHE A 209 -4.94 -12.74 -6.07
C PHE A 209 -6.06 -13.00 -5.05
N VAL A 210 -6.78 -11.94 -4.69
CA VAL A 210 -7.88 -11.98 -3.73
C VAL A 210 -9.20 -11.99 -4.48
N VAL A 211 -10.08 -12.89 -4.07
CA VAL A 211 -11.46 -12.99 -4.56
C VAL A 211 -12.39 -12.57 -3.43
N ALA A 212 -13.32 -11.65 -3.71
CA ALA A 212 -14.37 -11.27 -2.78
C ALA A 212 -15.73 -11.66 -3.32
N ASP A 213 -16.59 -12.18 -2.45
CA ASP A 213 -18.02 -12.10 -2.68
C ASP A 213 -18.46 -10.64 -2.54
N ILE A 214 -19.27 -10.16 -3.49
CA ILE A 214 -19.93 -8.86 -3.40
C ILE A 214 -21.33 -9.10 -2.81
N PRO A 215 -21.51 -9.03 -1.47
CA PRO A 215 -22.82 -9.07 -0.85
C PRO A 215 -23.69 -7.90 -1.30
N GLY A 216 -25.01 -8.13 -1.39
CA GLY A 216 -25.99 -7.05 -1.40
C GLY A 216 -26.34 -6.42 -2.75
N LEU A 217 -26.08 -7.06 -3.89
CA LEU A 217 -26.72 -6.63 -5.15
C LEU A 217 -28.24 -6.90 -5.18
N ILE A 218 -28.72 -7.73 -4.26
CA ILE A 218 -30.04 -8.35 -4.28
C ILE A 218 -30.75 -7.94 -2.98
N GLU A 219 -31.82 -7.17 -3.17
CA GLU A 219 -32.71 -6.55 -2.17
C GLU A 219 -32.19 -5.28 -1.47
N GLY A 220 -32.61 -4.12 -1.99
CA GLY A 220 -32.74 -2.89 -1.20
C GLY A 220 -31.51 -1.98 -1.04
N ALA A 221 -30.34 -2.34 -1.59
CA ALA A 221 -29.10 -1.54 -1.46
C ALA A 221 -29.20 -0.11 -2.06
N HIS A 222 -30.12 0.12 -3.00
CA HIS A 222 -30.37 1.43 -3.60
C HIS A 222 -31.30 2.34 -2.76
N LYS A 223 -31.92 1.84 -1.67
CA LYS A 223 -32.99 2.53 -0.93
C LYS A 223 -32.65 2.99 0.50
N GLY A 224 -31.45 2.74 1.04
CA GLY A 224 -31.20 3.08 2.45
C GLY A 224 -29.74 3.28 2.85
N ALA A 225 -29.47 4.48 3.38
CA ALA A 225 -28.44 4.82 4.37
C ALA A 225 -26.96 4.60 3.99
N GLY A 226 -26.38 5.49 3.16
CA GLY A 226 -24.98 6.00 3.21
C GLY A 226 -23.74 5.06 3.30
N LEU A 227 -23.92 3.79 3.62
CA LEU A 227 -22.93 2.80 4.03
C LEU A 227 -22.60 1.83 2.89
N GLY A 228 -23.58 1.54 2.02
CA GLY A 228 -23.36 0.78 0.78
C GLY A 228 -22.39 1.48 -0.17
N PHE A 229 -22.43 2.81 -0.23
CA PHE A 229 -21.55 3.60 -1.11
C PHE A 229 -20.06 3.44 -0.79
N GLN A 230 -19.69 3.28 0.49
CA GLN A 230 -18.30 3.02 0.88
C GLN A 230 -17.87 1.62 0.47
N PHE A 231 -18.60 0.56 0.86
CA PHE A 231 -18.31 -0.81 0.42
C PHE A 231 -18.17 -0.92 -1.11
N LEU A 232 -19.04 -0.22 -1.85
CA LEU A 232 -19.11 -0.33 -3.30
C LEU A 232 -18.01 0.47 -4.01
N ARG A 233 -17.50 1.56 -3.42
CA ARG A 233 -16.24 2.19 -3.87
C ARG A 233 -15.04 1.23 -3.80
N HIS A 234 -15.09 0.23 -2.92
CA HIS A 234 -14.04 -0.79 -2.84
C HIS A 234 -14.27 -1.92 -3.87
N VAL A 235 -15.52 -2.24 -4.20
CA VAL A 235 -15.84 -3.11 -5.34
C VAL A 235 -15.45 -2.48 -6.68
N GLU A 236 -15.55 -1.15 -6.80
CA GLU A 236 -15.01 -0.39 -7.93
C GLU A 236 -13.50 -0.52 -8.10
N ARG A 237 -12.76 -1.03 -7.10
CA ARG A 237 -11.33 -1.32 -7.21
C ARG A 237 -10.99 -2.75 -7.66
N THR A 238 -11.96 -3.64 -7.84
CA THR A 238 -11.70 -4.97 -8.44
C THR A 238 -11.19 -4.83 -9.88
N SER A 239 -10.25 -5.66 -10.28
CA SER A 239 -9.73 -5.66 -11.66
C SER A 239 -10.72 -6.27 -12.65
N MET A 240 -11.54 -7.23 -12.20
CA MET A 240 -12.59 -7.85 -13.01
C MET A 240 -13.77 -8.36 -12.16
N LEU A 241 -14.88 -8.65 -12.83
CA LEU A 241 -16.05 -9.29 -12.25
C LEU A 241 -16.23 -10.70 -12.81
N LEU A 242 -16.53 -11.65 -11.93
CA LEU A 242 -16.88 -13.01 -12.30
C LEU A 242 -18.36 -13.23 -12.01
N HIS A 243 -19.16 -13.39 -13.06
CA HIS A 243 -20.60 -13.53 -12.97
C HIS A 243 -21.00 -15.00 -12.93
N LEU A 244 -21.36 -15.48 -11.74
CA LEU A 244 -21.83 -16.83 -11.53
C LEU A 244 -23.32 -16.92 -11.83
N VAL A 245 -23.69 -17.80 -12.77
CA VAL A 245 -25.07 -18.07 -13.16
C VAL A 245 -25.34 -19.56 -12.99
N ASP A 246 -26.38 -19.90 -12.23
CA ASP A 246 -26.79 -21.28 -12.02
C ASP A 246 -27.47 -21.82 -13.29
N VAL A 247 -26.88 -22.84 -13.91
CA VAL A 247 -27.41 -23.45 -15.14
C VAL A 247 -28.17 -24.76 -14.89
N SER A 248 -28.43 -25.12 -13.64
CA SER A 248 -29.17 -26.35 -13.30
C SER A 248 -30.59 -26.34 -13.86
N GLU A 249 -31.11 -27.53 -14.18
CA GLU A 249 -32.48 -27.71 -14.67
C GLU A 249 -33.53 -27.64 -13.55
N MET A 250 -33.09 -27.59 -12.29
CA MET A 250 -33.96 -27.47 -11.12
C MET A 250 -34.56 -26.07 -10.94
N LEU A 251 -33.99 -25.07 -11.62
CA LEU A 251 -34.48 -23.69 -11.57
C LEU A 251 -35.50 -23.43 -12.67
N GLU A 252 -36.64 -22.85 -12.27
CA GLU A 252 -37.66 -22.35 -13.21
C GLU A 252 -37.20 -21.09 -13.97
N SER A 253 -36.24 -20.33 -13.42
CA SER A 253 -35.71 -19.12 -14.06
C SER A 253 -34.85 -19.43 -15.29
N ASP A 254 -34.87 -18.53 -16.28
CA ASP A 254 -33.99 -18.60 -17.45
C ASP A 254 -32.61 -18.02 -17.10
N PRO A 255 -31.48 -18.72 -17.35
CA PRO A 255 -30.15 -18.24 -16.97
C PRO A 255 -29.78 -16.89 -17.62
N VAL A 256 -30.27 -16.65 -18.84
CA VAL A 256 -30.07 -15.38 -19.55
C VAL A 256 -30.83 -14.23 -18.88
N GLU A 257 -32.00 -14.50 -18.32
CA GLU A 257 -32.78 -13.53 -17.57
C GLU A 257 -32.10 -13.19 -16.24
N ASP A 258 -31.59 -14.20 -15.53
CA ASP A 258 -30.84 -14.03 -14.29
C ASP A 258 -29.57 -13.19 -14.51
N PHE A 259 -28.83 -13.47 -15.59
CA PHE A 259 -27.68 -12.67 -16.01
C PHE A 259 -28.05 -11.21 -16.29
N ARG A 260 -29.12 -10.98 -17.07
CA ARG A 260 -29.59 -9.62 -17.40
C ARG A 260 -30.07 -8.87 -16.16
N LYS A 261 -30.71 -9.56 -15.22
CA LYS A 261 -31.21 -8.97 -13.97
C LYS A 261 -30.06 -8.40 -13.15
N ILE A 262 -29.02 -9.19 -12.90
CA ILE A 262 -27.84 -8.75 -12.15
C ILE A 262 -27.11 -7.61 -12.88
N ASN A 263 -26.95 -7.68 -14.21
CA ASN A 263 -26.31 -6.60 -14.96
C ASN A 263 -27.11 -5.30 -14.92
N ARG A 264 -28.44 -5.38 -14.97
CA ARG A 264 -29.30 -4.20 -14.84
C ARG A 264 -29.19 -3.60 -13.44
N GLU A 265 -29.10 -4.43 -12.41
CA GLU A 265 -28.85 -3.96 -11.04
C GLU A 265 -27.47 -3.29 -10.91
N LEU A 266 -26.43 -3.86 -11.52
CA LEU A 266 -25.09 -3.27 -11.58
C LEU A 266 -25.09 -1.91 -12.30
N GLU A 267 -25.78 -1.81 -13.43
CA GLU A 267 -25.90 -0.57 -14.21
C GLU A 267 -26.64 0.53 -13.43
N LEU A 268 -27.78 0.18 -12.81
CA LEU A 268 -28.55 1.09 -11.97
C LEU A 268 -27.75 1.56 -10.74
N TYR A 269 -26.78 0.76 -10.31
CA TYR A 269 -25.95 1.05 -9.16
C TYR A 269 -24.75 1.94 -9.50
N SER A 270 -23.90 1.52 -10.45
CA SER A 270 -22.73 2.28 -10.91
C SER A 270 -22.42 1.96 -12.37
N PRO A 271 -22.58 2.94 -13.29
CA PRO A 271 -22.21 2.78 -14.70
C PRO A 271 -20.73 2.44 -14.92
N GLU A 272 -19.85 2.71 -13.95
CA GLU A 272 -18.43 2.36 -14.06
C GLU A 272 -18.17 0.86 -13.86
N LEU A 273 -18.97 0.17 -13.04
CA LEU A 273 -18.86 -1.28 -12.85
C LEU A 273 -19.18 -2.05 -14.14
N MET A 274 -20.11 -1.54 -14.96
CA MET A 274 -20.45 -2.11 -16.26
C MET A 274 -19.32 -1.99 -17.30
N LYS A 275 -18.36 -1.09 -17.09
CA LYS A 275 -17.19 -0.94 -17.97
C LYS A 275 -16.07 -1.94 -17.65
N LYS A 276 -16.16 -2.64 -16.53
CA LYS A 276 -15.12 -3.58 -16.10
C LYS A 276 -15.15 -4.84 -16.96
N PRO A 277 -13.98 -5.49 -17.16
CA PRO A 277 -13.94 -6.84 -17.71
C PRO A 277 -14.81 -7.78 -16.87
N GLN A 278 -15.75 -8.45 -17.54
CA GLN A 278 -16.68 -9.39 -16.93
C GLN A 278 -16.56 -10.74 -17.63
N ALA A 279 -16.40 -11.80 -16.85
CA ALA A 279 -16.45 -13.17 -17.34
C ALA A 279 -17.67 -13.88 -16.76
N VAL A 280 -18.42 -14.57 -17.61
CA VAL A 280 -19.62 -15.34 -17.23
C VAL A 280 -19.22 -16.78 -16.93
N VAL A 281 -19.71 -17.32 -15.82
CA VAL A 281 -19.41 -18.66 -15.34
C VAL A 281 -20.71 -19.38 -15.04
N GLY A 282 -21.03 -20.40 -15.84
CA GLY A 282 -22.10 -21.33 -15.53
C GLY A 282 -21.72 -22.25 -14.37
N THR A 283 -22.52 -22.26 -13.31
CA THR A 283 -22.30 -23.09 -12.11
C THR A 283 -23.33 -24.23 -12.03
N LYS A 284 -23.04 -25.24 -11.22
CA LYS A 284 -23.86 -26.46 -11.04
C LYS A 284 -24.05 -27.28 -12.31
N ILE A 285 -23.01 -27.34 -13.14
CA ILE A 285 -22.99 -28.13 -14.39
C ILE A 285 -23.15 -29.63 -14.15
N ASP A 286 -22.82 -30.12 -12.95
CA ASP A 286 -23.00 -31.51 -12.53
C ASP A 286 -24.48 -31.95 -12.48
N ILE A 287 -25.41 -30.99 -12.44
CA ILE A 287 -26.86 -31.20 -12.41
C ILE A 287 -27.55 -30.52 -13.62
N ALA A 288 -26.76 -29.95 -14.55
CA ALA A 288 -27.26 -29.46 -15.82
C ALA A 288 -27.34 -30.66 -16.77
N GLY A 289 -28.54 -31.18 -17.02
CA GLY A 289 -28.74 -32.43 -17.77
C GLY A 289 -28.14 -32.37 -19.18
N ASP A 290 -28.57 -31.39 -19.98
CA ASP A 290 -28.06 -31.15 -21.33
C ASP A 290 -27.48 -29.72 -21.37
N GLU A 291 -26.24 -29.53 -21.82
CA GLU A 291 -25.48 -28.24 -21.78
C GLU A 291 -26.17 -27.07 -22.53
N LYS A 292 -27.38 -27.27 -23.06
CA LYS A 292 -28.28 -26.28 -23.66
C LYS A 292 -28.44 -25.00 -22.84
N ARG A 293 -28.58 -25.10 -21.51
CA ARG A 293 -28.71 -23.91 -20.64
C ARG A 293 -27.42 -23.11 -20.56
N LEU A 294 -26.27 -23.79 -20.59
CA LEU A 294 -24.95 -23.16 -20.64
C LEU A 294 -24.68 -22.51 -22.01
N ASN A 295 -25.00 -23.19 -23.11
CA ASN A 295 -24.81 -22.68 -24.47
C ASN A 295 -25.69 -21.46 -24.82
N LYS A 296 -26.71 -21.18 -24.00
CA LYS A 296 -27.55 -19.98 -24.14
C LYS A 296 -26.93 -18.73 -23.48
N LEU A 297 -26.02 -18.91 -22.53
CA LEU A 297 -25.31 -17.84 -21.81
C LEU A 297 -24.12 -17.33 -22.64
#